data_AF-A0A2T6CIT2-F1
#
_entry.id   AF-A0A2T6CIT2-F1
#
_cell.length_a   1.000
_cell.length_b   1.000
_cell.length_c   1.000
_cell.angle_alpha   90.00
_cell.angle_beta   90.00
_cell.angle_gamma   90.00
#
_symmetry.space_group_name_H-M   'P 1'
#
loop_
_entity.id
_entity.type
_entity.pdbx_description
1 polymer ?
#
loop_
_entity_poly.entity_id
_entity_poly.type
_entity_poly.pdbx_seq_one_letter_code
_entity_poly.pdbx_strand_id
1 'polypeptide(L)'
;MRRLVETMLLICGMSACNTAGPHFRGLPATRITVEGSTFDVRVRGELAEAIRINAEYAPRFGPIQRRAGIAMAQVSGCTVKEVRGDQAQATGILDCD
;
A
#
# COMPACT_ATOMS: atom_id res chain seq x y z
N MET A 1 15.19 32.22 12.78
CA MET A 1 15.50 30.83 13.20
C MET A 1 14.31 30.12 13.85
N ARG A 2 13.73 30.58 14.97
CA ARG A 2 12.57 29.91 15.61
C ARG A 2 11.37 29.66 14.68
N ARG A 3 10.95 30.68 13.93
CA ARG A 3 9.87 30.57 12.92
C ARG A 3 10.20 29.62 11.76
N LEU A 4 11.47 29.57 11.34
CA LEU A 4 11.92 28.67 10.26
C LEU A 4 11.91 27.21 10.74
N VAL A 5 12.27 26.96 12.00
CA VAL A 5 12.19 25.63 12.63
C VAL A 5 10.73 25.20 12.80
N GLU A 6 9.84 26.09 13.22
CA GLU A 6 8.39 25.83 13.32
C GLU A 6 7.77 25.49 11.96
N THR A 7 8.09 26.25 10.91
CA THR A 7 7.63 25.97 9.54
C THR A 7 8.21 24.66 9.01
N MET A 8 9.48 24.36 9.27
CA MET A 8 10.13 23.11 8.86
C MET A 8 9.54 21.88 9.56
N LEU A 9 9.20 21.98 10.85
CA LEU A 9 8.56 20.91 11.60
C LEU A 9 7.16 20.59 11.04
N LEU A 10 6.40 21.62 10.67
CA LEU A 10 5.08 21.48 10.06
C LEU A 10 5.14 20.79 8.70
N ILE A 11 6.12 21.16 7.86
CA ILE A 11 6.32 20.57 6.53
C ILE A 11 6.74 19.10 6.64
N CYS A 12 7.62 18.77 7.59
CA CYS A 12 8.10 17.39 7.76
C CYS A 12 6.97 16.41 8.14
N GLY A 13 5.99 16.87 8.93
CA GLY A 13 4.82 16.06 9.32
C GLY A 13 3.92 15.65 8.14
N MET A 14 3.93 16.39 7.02
CA MET A 14 3.09 16.09 5.85
C MET A 14 3.64 14.97 4.96
N SER A 15 4.87 14.51 5.21
CA SER A 15 5.49 13.42 4.42
C SER A 15 4.96 12.02 4.76
N ALA A 16 4.13 11.87 5.81
CA ALA A 16 3.67 10.58 6.33
C ALA A 16 2.41 10.01 5.64
N CYS A 17 1.92 10.60 4.54
CA CYS A 17 0.62 10.25 3.94
C CYS A 17 0.47 8.84 3.36
N ASN A 18 1.49 7.97 3.44
CA ASN A 18 1.41 6.56 2.99
C ASN A 18 2.08 5.61 4.01
N THR A 19 1.81 5.83 5.29
CA THR A 19 2.37 5.00 6.37
C THR A 19 1.77 3.60 6.34
N ALA A 20 2.64 2.59 6.45
CA ALA A 20 2.24 1.19 6.51
C ALA A 20 1.37 0.90 7.74
N GLY A 21 0.44 -0.06 7.61
CA GLY A 21 -0.35 -0.56 8.71
C GLY A 21 0.52 -1.16 9.83
N PRO A 22 0.01 -1.34 11.06
CA PRO A 22 0.79 -1.81 12.21
C PRO A 22 1.59 -3.10 11.94
N HIS A 23 1.02 -4.04 11.19
CA HIS A 23 1.66 -5.30 10.81
C HIS A 23 2.70 -5.17 9.69
N PHE A 24 2.92 -3.99 9.12
CA PHE A 24 3.85 -3.79 8.00
C PHE A 24 4.84 -2.64 8.24
N ARG A 25 4.81 -2.01 9.42
CA ARG A 25 5.76 -0.95 9.79
C ARG A 25 7.21 -1.42 9.68
N GLY A 26 8.06 -0.56 9.13
CA GLY A 26 9.48 -0.81 8.93
C GLY A 26 9.81 -1.74 7.76
N LEU A 27 8.82 -2.33 7.09
CA LEU A 27 9.05 -3.15 5.90
C LEU A 27 9.24 -2.28 4.66
N PRO A 28 10.18 -2.64 3.77
CA PRO A 28 10.35 -1.95 2.50
C PRO A 28 9.10 -2.14 1.63
N ALA A 29 8.74 -1.10 0.89
CA ALA A 29 7.68 -1.17 -0.10
C ALA A 29 8.24 -1.46 -1.49
N THR A 30 7.61 -2.38 -2.21
CA THR A 30 7.82 -2.59 -3.64
C THR A 30 6.72 -1.89 -4.40
N ARG A 31 7.11 -0.94 -5.26
CA ARG A 31 6.18 -0.17 -6.08
C ARG A 31 5.85 -0.90 -7.38
N ILE A 32 4.57 -1.08 -7.67
CA ILE A 32 4.12 -1.76 -8.88
C ILE A 32 2.84 -1.14 -9.44
N THR A 33 2.67 -1.17 -10.76
CA THR A 33 1.46 -0.67 -11.43
C THR A 33 0.73 -1.80 -12.10
N VAL A 34 -0.57 -1.93 -11.81
CA VAL A 34 -1.46 -2.95 -12.37
C VAL A 34 -2.67 -2.24 -12.94
N GLU A 35 -2.90 -2.40 -14.25
CA GLU A 35 -4.07 -1.83 -14.96
C GLU A 35 -4.28 -0.32 -14.67
N GLY A 36 -3.21 0.45 -14.57
CA GLY A 36 -3.24 1.89 -14.30
C GLY A 36 -3.27 2.29 -12.81
N SER A 37 -3.46 1.35 -11.89
CA SER A 37 -3.36 1.58 -10.45
C SER A 37 -1.95 1.27 -9.95
N THR A 38 -1.32 2.23 -9.26
CA THR A 38 0.01 2.08 -8.69
C THR A 38 -0.08 1.84 -7.19
N PHE A 39 0.54 0.76 -6.73
CA PHE A 39 0.57 0.32 -5.34
C PHE A 39 1.99 0.30 -4.79
N ASP A 40 2.13 0.70 -3.53
CA ASP A 40 3.26 0.33 -2.69
C ASP A 40 2.85 -0.94 -1.91
N VAL A 41 3.52 -2.06 -2.21
CA VAL A 41 3.21 -3.37 -1.64
C VAL A 41 4.26 -3.78 -0.62
N ARG A 42 3.82 -4.31 0.53
CA ARG A 42 4.68 -4.86 1.59
C ARG A 42 4.26 -6.30 1.88
N VAL A 43 5.23 -7.18 2.07
CA VAL A 43 4.98 -8.61 2.32
C VAL A 43 5.62 -9.01 3.65
N ARG A 44 4.90 -9.79 4.46
CA ARG A 44 5.36 -10.38 5.72
C ARG A 44 4.80 -11.79 5.84
N GLY A 45 5.62 -12.80 5.55
CA GLY A 45 5.16 -14.19 5.53
C GLY A 45 3.95 -14.35 4.63
N GLU A 46 2.85 -14.90 5.16
CA GLU A 46 1.59 -15.09 4.45
C GLU A 46 0.68 -13.85 4.40
N LEU A 47 1.19 -12.66 4.73
CA LEU A 47 0.43 -11.42 4.70
C LEU A 47 1.02 -10.44 3.70
N ALA A 48 0.15 -9.71 3.01
CA ALA A 48 0.53 -8.57 2.18
C ALA A 48 -0.33 -7.33 2.48
N GLU A 49 0.26 -6.16 2.30
CA GLU A 49 -0.43 -4.88 2.27
C GLU A 49 -0.16 -4.22 0.91
N ALA A 50 -1.19 -3.64 0.29
CA ALA A 50 -1.09 -2.81 -0.89
C ALA A 50 -1.74 -1.45 -0.61
N ILE A 51 -0.95 -0.39 -0.61
CA ILE A 51 -1.45 0.99 -0.52
C ILE A 51 -1.44 1.58 -1.92
N ARG A 52 -2.58 2.05 -2.44
CA ARG A 52 -2.63 2.76 -3.72
C ARG A 52 -2.11 4.18 -3.53
N ILE A 53 -1.14 4.57 -4.35
CA ILE A 53 -0.42 5.85 -4.23
C ILE A 53 -0.70 6.84 -5.37
N ASN A 54 -1.34 6.40 -6.46
CA ASN A 54 -1.76 7.29 -7.55
C ASN A 54 -3.20 7.79 -7.33
N ALA A 55 -3.48 8.97 -7.88
CA ALA A 55 -4.83 9.52 -7.91
C ALA A 55 -5.67 8.82 -8.98
N GLU A 56 -6.86 8.36 -8.58
CA GLU A 56 -7.90 7.84 -9.47
C GLU A 56 -9.25 8.38 -9.02
N TYR A 57 -10.11 8.76 -9.97
CA TYR A 57 -11.40 9.35 -9.66
C TYR A 57 -12.38 8.30 -9.10
N ALA A 58 -12.70 8.43 -7.81
CA ALA A 58 -13.73 7.69 -7.10
C ALA A 58 -13.87 6.19 -7.48
N PRO A 59 -12.78 5.40 -7.47
CA PRO A 59 -12.86 4.01 -7.90
C PRO A 59 -13.63 3.17 -6.89
N ARG A 60 -14.44 2.23 -7.39
CA ARG A 60 -15.08 1.20 -6.56
C ARG A 60 -14.04 0.20 -6.07
N PHE A 61 -14.25 -0.37 -4.88
CA PHE A 61 -13.28 -1.30 -4.32
C PHE A 61 -13.14 -2.57 -5.16
N GLY A 62 -14.21 -3.19 -5.67
CA GLY A 62 -14.09 -4.46 -6.43
C GLY A 62 -13.01 -4.49 -7.53
N PRO A 63 -12.99 -3.54 -8.48
CA PRO A 63 -11.89 -3.43 -9.46
C PRO A 63 -10.51 -3.22 -8.82
N ILE A 64 -10.41 -2.37 -7.80
CA ILE A 64 -9.15 -2.08 -7.11
C ILE A 64 -8.66 -3.28 -6.28
N GLN A 65 -9.57 -4.02 -5.65
CA GLN A 65 -9.31 -5.22 -4.88
C GLN A 65 -8.66 -6.28 -5.77
N ARG A 66 -9.17 -6.48 -7.00
CA ARG A 66 -8.55 -7.37 -7.98
C ARG A 66 -7.13 -6.93 -8.34
N ARG A 67 -6.94 -5.64 -8.65
CA ARG A 67 -5.62 -5.09 -9.01
C ARG A 67 -4.62 -5.18 -7.85
N ALA A 68 -5.07 -4.91 -6.62
CA ALA A 68 -4.29 -5.08 -5.41
C ALA A 68 -3.89 -6.54 -5.20
N GLY A 69 -4.80 -7.50 -5.41
CA GLY A 69 -4.48 -8.93 -5.39
C GLY A 69 -3.42 -9.31 -6.41
N ILE A 70 -3.52 -8.83 -7.65
CA ILE A 70 -2.49 -9.06 -8.67
C ILE A 70 -1.14 -8.45 -8.24
N ALA A 71 -1.14 -7.23 -7.70
CA ALA A 71 0.06 -6.58 -7.19
C ALA A 71 0.71 -7.39 -6.04
N MET A 72 -0.09 -7.88 -5.10
CA MET A 72 0.38 -8.75 -4.01
C MET A 72 0.97 -10.05 -4.52
N ALA A 73 0.32 -10.71 -5.49
CA ALA A 73 0.83 -11.95 -6.10
C ALA A 73 2.16 -11.72 -6.82
N GLN A 74 2.27 -10.64 -7.60
CA GLN A 74 3.51 -10.31 -8.33
C GLN A 74 4.68 -9.98 -7.40
N VAL A 75 4.42 -9.29 -6.29
CA VAL A 75 5.47 -8.90 -5.34
C VAL A 75 5.88 -10.04 -4.41
N SER A 76 4.92 -10.87 -3.98
CA SER A 76 5.21 -12.00 -3.09
C SER A 76 5.69 -13.27 -3.82
N GLY A 77 5.29 -13.46 -5.08
CA GLY A 77 5.44 -14.74 -5.79
C GLY A 77 4.45 -15.81 -5.33
N CYS A 78 3.55 -15.48 -4.40
CA CYS A 78 2.60 -16.41 -3.77
C CYS A 78 1.21 -16.30 -4.38
N THR A 79 0.37 -17.31 -4.16
CA THR A 79 -1.05 -17.24 -4.51
C THR A 79 -1.78 -16.36 -3.49
N VAL A 80 -2.70 -15.49 -3.93
CA VAL A 80 -3.50 -14.66 -3.03
C VAL A 80 -4.82 -15.35 -2.74
N LYS A 81 -5.06 -15.72 -1.48
CA LYS A 81 -6.28 -16.41 -1.02
C LYS A 81 -7.44 -15.45 -0.80
N GLU A 82 -7.14 -14.27 -0.28
CA GLU A 82 -8.15 -13.27 0.06
C GLU A 82 -7.57 -11.86 0.01
N VAL A 83 -8.38 -10.87 -0.35
CA VAL A 83 -8.06 -9.44 -0.29
C VAL A 83 -9.17 -8.70 0.46
N ARG A 84 -8.82 -7.94 1.51
CA ARG A 84 -9.73 -7.15 2.35
C ARG A 84 -9.31 -5.68 2.36
N GLY A 85 -10.18 -4.81 2.88
CA GLY A 85 -9.90 -3.38 3.06
C GLY A 85 -10.75 -2.49 2.17
N ASP A 86 -10.14 -1.43 1.66
CA ASP A 86 -10.79 -0.42 0.84
C ASP A 86 -9.94 -0.02 -0.38
N GLN A 87 -10.43 0.95 -1.15
CA GLN A 87 -9.77 1.38 -2.37
C GLN A 87 -8.40 2.03 -2.13
N ALA A 88 -8.11 2.62 -0.98
CA ALA A 88 -6.83 3.25 -0.69
C ALA A 88 -5.83 2.25 -0.11
N GLN A 89 -6.27 1.37 0.79
CA GLN A 89 -5.43 0.37 1.43
C GLN A 89 -6.14 -0.98 1.47
N ALA A 90 -5.47 -1.99 0.94
CA ALA A 90 -5.92 -3.37 0.97
C ALA A 90 -4.88 -4.27 1.67
N THR A 91 -5.37 -5.29 2.37
CA THR A 91 -4.54 -6.37 2.92
C THR A 91 -4.91 -7.70 2.28
N GLY A 92 -3.95 -8.61 2.18
CA GLY A 92 -4.15 -9.92 1.58
C GLY A 92 -3.59 -11.05 2.44
N ILE A 93 -4.23 -12.21 2.32
CA ILE A 93 -3.74 -13.49 2.83
C ILE A 93 -3.12 -14.25 1.65
N LEU A 94 -1.89 -14.72 1.83
CA LEU A 94 -1.10 -15.40 0.81
C LEU A 94 -1.01 -16.91 1.09
N ASP A 95 -0.74 -17.66 0.04
CA ASP A 95 -0.36 -19.07 0.05
C ASP A 95 1.01 -19.20 -0.62
N CYS A 96 2.05 -19.48 0.17
CA CYS A 96 3.44 -19.50 -0.27
C CYS A 96 4.06 -20.92 -0.24
N ASP A 97 3.23 -21.95 -0.08
CA ASP A 97 3.62 -23.36 -0.04
C ASP A 97 4.01 -23.92 -1.42
#